data_AF-A0A4R3VWZ5-F1
#
_entry.id   AF-A0A4R3VWZ5-F1
#
_cell.length_a   1.000
_cell.length_b   1.000
_cell.length_c   1.000
_cell.angle_alpha   90.00
_cell.angle_beta   90.00
_cell.angle_gamma   90.00
#
_symmetry.space_group_name_H-M   'P 1'
#
loop_
_entity.id
_entity.type
_entity.pdbx_description
1 polymer ?
#
loop_
_entity_poly.entity_id
_entity_poly.type
_entity_poly.pdbx_seq_one_letter_code
_entity_poly.pdbx_strand_id
1 'polypeptide(L)' 'MVQQVEESLKFETGIIKLPEGNGTLVVPKGFHYLNKEQSNYVLATLWGNPEDNTILGMLFPIKKKSVG' A
#
# COMPACT_ATOMS: atom_id res chain seq x y z
N MET A 1 17.57 10.98 1.91
CA MET A 1 17.16 9.84 2.75
C MET A 1 15.72 9.38 2.50
N VAL A 2 14.79 10.21 2.03
CA VAL A 2 13.41 9.76 1.70
C VAL A 2 13.30 9.02 0.36
N GLN A 3 14.16 9.32 -0.63
CA GLN A 3 14.07 8.74 -1.99
C GLN A 3 14.38 7.23 -2.08
N GLN A 4 15.28 6.69 -1.26
CA GLN A 4 15.65 5.27 -1.33
C GLN A 4 14.57 4.33 -0.79
N VAL A 5 13.62 4.87 -0.04
CA VAL A 5 12.52 4.11 0.58
C VAL A 5 11.41 3.81 -0.42
N GLU A 6 11.16 4.72 -1.37
CA GLU A 6 10.13 4.54 -2.40
C GLU A 6 10.52 3.45 -3.42
N GLU A 7 11.82 3.23 -3.66
CA GLU A 7 12.33 2.27 -4.65
C GLU A 7 12.16 0.80 -4.23
N SER A 8 11.99 0.52 -2.93
CA SER A 8 11.77 -0.84 -2.43
C SER A 8 10.30 -1.24 -2.38
N LEU A 9 9.37 -0.28 -2.53
CA LEU A 9 7.95 -0.53 -2.50
C LEU A 9 7.47 -1.17 -3.81
N LYS A 10 6.97 -2.39 -3.70
CA LYS A 10 6.30 -3.16 -4.74
C LYS A 10 4.82 -2.81 -4.77
N PHE A 11 4.49 -1.87 -5.64
CA PHE A 11 3.13 -1.48 -5.94
C PHE A 11 2.43 -2.51 -6.82
N GLU A 12 1.31 -3.04 -6.34
CA GLU A 12 0.50 -4.04 -7.04
C GLU A 12 -0.77 -3.40 -7.63
N THR A 13 -1.31 -3.98 -8.70
CA THR A 13 -2.58 -3.56 -9.33
C THR A 13 -3.36 -4.78 -9.81
N GLY A 14 -4.62 -4.60 -10.19
CA GLY A 14 -5.47 -5.70 -10.67
C GLY A 14 -6.19 -6.43 -9.54
N ILE A 15 -6.29 -7.76 -9.64
CA ILE A 15 -7.00 -8.58 -8.66
C ILE A 15 -5.99 -9.18 -7.68
N ILE A 16 -6.07 -8.78 -6.42
CA ILE A 16 -5.22 -9.27 -5.34
C ILE A 16 -6.00 -10.29 -4.52
N LYS A 17 -5.40 -11.45 -4.27
CA LYS A 17 -5.93 -12.42 -3.30
C LYS A 17 -5.46 -11.98 -1.92
N LEU A 18 -6.40 -11.70 -1.02
CA LEU A 18 -6.06 -11.36 0.34
C LEU A 18 -5.72 -12.66 1.09
N PRO A 19 -4.59 -12.72 1.80
CA PRO A 19 -4.14 -13.95 2.45
C PRO A 19 -5.09 -14.38 3.58
N GLU A 20 -5.81 -13.43 4.17
CA GLU A 20 -6.78 -13.68 5.23
C GLU A 20 -8.20 -13.56 4.66
N GLY A 21 -9.07 -14.53 4.97
CA GLY A 21 -10.51 -14.48 4.68
C GLY A 21 -10.96 -14.89 3.28
N ASN A 22 -10.09 -15.47 2.44
CA ASN A 22 -10.41 -15.92 1.07
C ASN A 22 -11.02 -14.83 0.16
N GLY A 23 -10.83 -13.55 0.50
CA GLY A 23 -11.35 -12.42 -0.25
C GLY A 23 -10.45 -12.03 -1.42
N THR A 24 -11.03 -11.38 -2.42
CA THR A 24 -10.29 -10.73 -3.50
C THR A 24 -10.50 -9.22 -3.45
N LEU A 25 -9.42 -8.47 -3.61
CA LEU A 25 -9.45 -7.03 -3.78
C LEU A 25 -9.23 -6.72 -5.25
N VAL A 26 -10.21 -6.06 -5.87
CA VAL A 26 -10.03 -5.44 -7.18
C VAL A 26 -9.50 -4.03 -6.94
N VAL A 27 -8.22 -3.80 -7.23
CA VAL A 27 -7.57 -2.50 -7.01
C VAL A 27 -8.23 -1.46 -7.91
N PRO A 28 -8.85 -0.41 -7.34
CA PRO A 28 -9.52 0.61 -8.14
C PRO A 28 -8.55 1.38 -9.03
N LYS A 29 -9.04 1.90 -10.15
CA LYS A 29 -8.25 2.80 -11.01
C LYS A 29 -7.79 4.02 -10.20
N GLY A 30 -6.53 4.42 -10.38
CA GLY A 30 -5.92 5.54 -9.66
C GLY A 30 -5.27 5.15 -8.34
N PHE A 31 -5.21 3.85 -8.02
CA PHE A 31 -4.53 3.34 -6.84
C PHE A 31 -3.53 2.24 -7.19
N HIS A 32 -2.55 2.11 -6.32
CA HIS A 32 -1.72 0.93 -6.15
C HIS A 32 -2.06 0.25 -4.83
N TYR A 33 -1.77 -1.03 -4.74
CA TYR A 33 -1.86 -1.80 -3.52
C TYR A 33 -0.47 -2.08 -2.96
N LEU A 34 -0.33 -1.97 -1.64
CA LEU A 34 0.79 -2.47 -0.87
C LEU A 34 0.29 -3.59 0.02
N ASN A 35 1.01 -4.71 0.05
CA ASN A 35 0.70 -5.81 0.96
C ASN A 35 0.87 -5.42 2.44
N LYS A 36 0.46 -6.30 3.35
CA LYS A 36 0.52 -6.11 4.80
C LYS A 36 1.88 -5.64 5.32
N GLU A 37 2.97 -6.27 4.89
CA GLU A 37 4.33 -5.96 5.34
C GLU A 37 4.74 -4.53 4.94
N GLN A 38 4.56 -4.19 3.66
CA GLN A 38 4.89 -2.86 3.15
C GLN A 38 3.97 -1.79 3.74
N SER A 39 2.70 -2.12 3.99
CA SER A 39 1.74 -1.21 4.62
C SER A 39 2.12 -0.90 6.05
N ASN A 40 2.52 -1.89 6.84
CA ASN A 40 3.02 -1.69 8.20
C ASN A 40 4.30 -0.84 8.19
N TYR A 41 5.22 -1.10 7.26
CA TYR A 41 6.41 -0.28 7.10
C TYR A 41 6.06 1.20 6.82
N VAL A 42 5.12 1.47 5.92
CA VAL A 42 4.67 2.84 5.63
C VAL A 42 3.97 3.47 6.85
N LEU A 43 2.97 2.80 7.41
CA LEU A 43 2.17 3.34 8.52
C LEU A 43 2.99 3.55 9.78
N ALA A 44 3.81 2.58 10.16
CA ALA A 44 4.56 2.63 11.40
C ALA A 44 5.89 3.37 11.24
N THR A 45 6.75 2.92 10.33
CA THR A 45 8.10 3.46 10.21
C THR A 45 8.11 4.85 9.59
N LEU A 46 7.31 5.09 8.54
CA LEU A 46 7.35 6.37 7.83
C LEU A 46 6.39 7.40 8.43
N TRP A 47 5.20 6.98 8.85
CA TRP A 47 4.17 7.90 9.37
C TRP A 47 4.09 7.95 10.89
N GLY A 48 4.72 7.01 11.60
CA GLY A 48 4.80 7.02 13.06
C GLY A 48 3.55 6.48 13.77
N ASN A 49 2.67 5.75 13.07
CA ASN A 49 1.56 5.06 13.71
C ASN A 49 2.05 3.81 14.48
N PRO A 50 1.33 3.33 15.49
CA PRO A 50 1.61 2.02 16.08
C PRO A 50 1.50 0.91 15.04
N GLU A 51 2.28 -0.16 15.20
CA GLU A 51 2.15 -1.36 14.35
C GLU A 51 0.77 -2.00 14.52
N ASP A 52 0.18 -2.43 13.40
CA ASP A 52 -1.11 -3.09 13.38
C ASP A 52 -1.04 -4.38 12.56
N ASN A 53 -1.14 -5.50 13.27
CA ASN A 53 -1.09 -6.83 12.67
C ASN A 53 -2.44 -7.28 12.09
N THR A 54 -3.49 -6.47 12.17
CA THR A 54 -4.82 -6.76 11.62
C THR A 54 -5.04 -6.16 10.24
N ILE A 55 -4.17 -5.25 9.78
CA ILE A 55 -4.26 -4.70 8.44
C ILE A 55 -4.00 -5.79 7.40
N LEU A 56 -4.77 -5.75 6.32
CA LEU A 56 -4.61 -6.67 5.18
C LEU A 56 -3.64 -6.10 4.13
N GLY A 57 -3.58 -4.77 4.05
CA GLY A 57 -2.75 -4.00 3.13
C GLY A 57 -3.25 -2.56 3.03
N MET A 58 -2.70 -1.79 2.09
CA MET A 58 -2.99 -0.37 1.92
C MET A 58 -3.22 -0.06 0.45
N LEU A 59 -4.23 0.78 0.17
CA LEU A 59 -4.38 1.44 -1.12
C LEU A 59 -3.63 2.77 -1.09
N PHE A 60 -2.69 2.92 -2.01
CA PHE A 60 -1.88 4.12 -2.17
C PHE A 60 -2.26 4.85 -3.46
N PRO A 61 -2.59 6.15 -3.43
CA PRO A 61 -3.01 6.86 -4.63
C PRO A 61 -1.84 7.01 -5.62
N ILE A 62 -2.08 6.71 -6.89
CA ILE A 62 -1.17 7.09 -7.97
C ILE A 62 -1.22 8.62 -8.03
N LYS A 63 -0.12 9.31 -7.71
CA LYS A 63 -0.06 10.78 -7.83
C LYS A 63 -0.60 11.20 -9.20
N LYS A 64 -1.83 11.73 -9.25
CA LYS A 64 -2.24 12.55 -10.38
C LYS A 64 -1.51 13.88 -10.20
N LYS A 65 -0.77 14.31 -11.22
CA LYS A 65 -0.42 15.73 -11.33
C LYS A 65 -1.69 16.53 -11.07
N SER A 66 -1.67 17.42 -10.08
CA SER A 66 -2.64 18.50 -10.02
C SER A 66 -2.58 19.16 -11.39
N VAL A 67 -3.69 19.11 -12.13
CA VAL A 67 -3.86 20.03 -13.25
C VAL A 67 -3.79 21.41 -12.60
N GLY A 68 -2.89 22.25 -13.11
CA GLY A 68 -2.59 23.57 -12.57
C GLY A 68 -3.80 24.50 -12.56
#